data_AF-A0A3D1TLG7-F1
#
_entry.id   AF-A0A3D1TLG7-F1
#
_cell.length_a   1.000
_cell.length_b   1.000
_cell.length_c   1.000
_cell.angle_alpha   90.00
_cell.angle_beta   90.00
_cell.angle_gamma   90.00
#
_symmetry.space_group_name_H-M   'P 1'
#
loop_
_entity.id
_entity.type
_entity.pdbx_description
1 polymer ?
#
loop_
_entity_poly.entity_id
_entity_poly.type
_entity_poly.pdbx_seq_one_letter_code
_entity_poly.pdbx_strand_id
1 'polypeptide(L)'
;MAAVTPDRELLLVEQYRTPIDANVLELPAGLAGDIVGQEDESFEQAARRELLEETGYTADHWRYLGSGASSAGLTNERTHLFLATSLHRVGPGGGDASETITVHHVPLDHVADWIQQR
;
A
#
# COMPACT_ATOMS: atom_id res chain seq x y z
N MET A 1 -0.68 1.35 -3.22
CA MET A 1 0.17 2.30 -3.97
C MET A 1 1.60 1.76 -4.04
N ALA A 2 2.37 2.13 -5.08
CA ALA A 2 3.82 1.89 -5.09
C ALA A 2 4.51 3.10 -4.45
N ALA A 3 5.21 2.88 -3.34
CA ALA A 3 5.82 3.96 -2.56
C ALA A 3 7.34 3.80 -2.54
N VAL A 4 8.06 4.79 -3.08
CA VAL A 4 9.52 4.71 -3.28
C VAL A 4 10.24 5.76 -2.44
N THR A 5 11.11 5.31 -1.54
CA THR A 5 11.91 6.18 -0.66
C THR A 5 12.96 6.98 -1.46
N PRO A 6 13.48 8.09 -0.92
CA PRO A 6 14.61 8.81 -1.52
C PRO A 6 15.84 7.93 -1.78
N ASP A 7 16.03 6.87 -0.96
CA ASP A 7 17.12 5.90 -1.07
C ASP A 7 16.86 4.81 -2.13
N ARG A 8 15.82 4.99 -2.96
CA ARG A 8 15.38 4.03 -4.00
C ARG A 8 14.98 2.68 -3.44
N GLU A 9 14.28 2.66 -2.31
CA GLU A 9 13.67 1.45 -1.78
C GLU A 9 12.16 1.47 -2.04
N LEU A 10 11.60 0.36 -2.50
CA LEU A 10 10.17 0.14 -2.54
C LEU A 10 9.70 -0.29 -1.14
N LEU A 11 8.69 0.39 -0.62
CA LEU A 11 7.98 -0.09 0.57
C LEU A 11 7.02 -1.20 0.18
N LEU A 12 7.18 -2.35 0.82
CA LEU A 12 6.23 -3.45 0.81
C LEU A 12 5.67 -3.64 2.22
N VAL A 13 4.45 -4.13 2.31
CA VAL A 13 3.81 -4.48 3.58
C VAL A 13 3.55 -5.97 3.63
N GLU A 14 3.62 -6.55 4.82
CA GLU A 14 3.32 -7.96 5.05
C GLU A 14 2.36 -8.10 6.22
N GLN A 15 1.25 -8.78 5.98
CA GLN A 15 0.19 -8.99 6.96
C GLN A 15 -0.53 -10.31 6.74
N TYR A 16 -1.16 -10.83 7.78
CA TYR A 16 -1.94 -12.06 7.69
C TYR A 16 -3.27 -11.80 6.97
N ARG A 17 -3.49 -12.48 5.84
CA ARG A 17 -4.76 -12.41 5.13
C ARG A 17 -5.57 -13.66 5.39
N THR A 18 -6.62 -13.55 6.20
CA THR A 18 -7.52 -14.68 6.53
C THR A 18 -8.04 -15.45 5.31
N PRO A 19 -8.42 -14.82 4.18
CA PRO A 19 -8.85 -15.57 3.00
C PRO A 19 -7.77 -16.47 2.37
N ILE A 20 -6.49 -16.12 2.54
CA ILE A 20 -5.34 -16.88 2.05
C ILE A 20 -4.78 -17.82 3.12
N ASP A 21 -5.10 -17.55 4.39
CA ASP A 21 -4.61 -18.25 5.57
C ASP A 21 -3.08 -18.22 5.71
N ALA A 22 -2.47 -17.10 5.32
CA ALA A 22 -1.03 -16.88 5.39
C ALA A 22 -0.70 -15.39 5.49
N ASN A 23 0.56 -15.10 5.85
CA ASN A 23 1.13 -13.77 5.64
C ASN A 23 1.33 -13.54 4.15
N VAL A 24 0.84 -12.40 3.66
CA VAL A 24 0.92 -12.01 2.26
C VAL A 24 1.75 -10.73 2.16
N LEU A 25 2.72 -10.76 1.25
CA LEU A 25 3.53 -9.61 0.90
C LEU A 25 2.82 -8.80 -0.20
N GLU A 26 2.60 -7.52 0.05
CA GLU A 26 1.76 -6.65 -0.77
C GLU A 26 2.38 -5.26 -0.94
N LEU A 27 1.85 -4.51 -1.90
CA LEU A 27 1.98 -3.06 -1.85
C LEU A 27 1.05 -2.53 -0.75
N PRO A 28 1.41 -1.45 -0.05
CA PRO A 28 0.48 -0.82 0.88
C PRO A 28 -0.82 -0.42 0.15
N ALA A 29 -1.98 -0.64 0.75
CA ALA A 29 -3.27 -0.46 0.10
C ALA A 29 -4.43 -0.51 1.12
N GLY A 30 -5.48 0.25 0.83
CA GLY A 30 -6.75 0.12 1.54
C GLY A 30 -7.92 0.64 0.72
N LEU A 31 -9.10 0.65 1.34
CA LEU A 31 -10.35 0.98 0.67
C LEU A 31 -10.60 2.49 0.72
N ALA A 32 -11.19 3.02 -0.34
CA ALA A 32 -11.68 4.40 -0.34
C ALA A 32 -13.12 4.42 0.18
N GLY A 33 -13.41 5.34 1.10
CA GLY A 33 -14.76 5.56 1.61
C GLY A 33 -15.26 4.49 2.58
N ASP A 34 -14.36 3.75 3.22
CA ASP A 34 -14.65 2.76 4.26
C ASP A 34 -14.81 3.36 5.66
N ILE A 35 -14.39 4.61 5.85
CA ILE A 35 -14.61 5.38 7.07
C ILE A 35 -16.02 5.99 7.07
N VAL A 36 -16.80 5.69 8.12
CA VAL A 36 -18.15 6.24 8.32
C VAL A 36 -18.13 7.77 8.28
N GLY A 37 -18.94 8.35 7.38
CA GLY A 37 -19.02 9.79 7.15
C GLY A 37 -17.97 10.36 6.19
N GLN A 38 -17.14 9.51 5.58
CA GLN A 38 -16.19 9.87 4.52
C GLN A 38 -16.40 9.02 3.25
N GLU A 39 -17.64 8.66 2.95
CA GLU A 39 -17.99 7.78 1.82
C GLU A 39 -17.58 8.36 0.45
N ASP A 40 -17.44 9.70 0.37
CA ASP A 40 -17.00 10.43 -0.82
C ASP A 40 -15.47 10.62 -0.89
N GLU A 41 -14.69 9.93 -0.03
CA GLU A 41 -13.22 9.97 -0.05
C GLU A 41 -12.68 9.61 -1.45
N SER A 42 -11.87 10.49 -2.02
CA SER A 42 -11.22 10.18 -3.31
C SER A 42 -10.17 9.08 -3.15
N PHE A 43 -9.94 8.30 -4.21
CA PHE A 43 -8.91 7.26 -4.22
C PHE A 43 -7.50 7.77 -3.87
N GLU A 44 -7.19 9.03 -4.18
CA GLU A 44 -5.90 9.62 -3.80
C GLU A 44 -5.83 9.94 -2.29
N GLN A 45 -6.93 10.44 -1.70
CA GLN A 45 -7.01 10.68 -0.26
C GLN A 45 -6.86 9.37 0.51
N ALA A 46 -7.59 8.33 0.11
CA ALA A 46 -7.48 6.99 0.67
C ALA A 46 -6.04 6.48 0.58
N ALA A 47 -5.42 6.55 -0.61
CA ALA A 47 -4.04 6.11 -0.78
C ALA A 47 -3.03 6.88 0.10
N ARG A 48 -3.23 8.18 0.31
CA ARG A 48 -2.39 8.99 1.21
C ARG A 48 -2.55 8.58 2.67
N ARG A 49 -3.80 8.36 3.10
CA ARG A 49 -4.14 7.91 4.46
C ARG A 49 -3.54 6.53 4.75
N GLU A 50 -3.80 5.57 3.87
CA GLU A 50 -3.34 4.19 4.02
C GLU A 50 -1.81 4.09 4.03
N LEU A 51 -1.11 4.84 3.18
CA LEU A 51 0.36 4.88 3.22
C LEU A 51 0.87 5.29 4.61
N LEU A 52 0.23 6.29 5.23
CA LEU A 52 0.60 6.77 6.55
C LEU A 52 0.26 5.73 7.65
N GLU A 53 -0.93 5.16 7.62
CA GLU A 53 -1.41 4.18 8.60
C GLU A 53 -0.56 2.90 8.57
N GLU A 54 -0.38 2.32 7.39
CA GLU A 54 0.32 1.05 7.23
C GLU A 54 1.84 1.21 7.40
N THR A 55 2.44 2.29 6.89
CA THR A 55 3.90 2.40 6.77
C THR A 55 4.55 3.47 7.66
N GLY A 56 3.76 4.45 8.13
CA GLY A 56 4.27 5.61 8.86
C GLY A 56 4.91 6.68 7.96
N TYR A 57 4.84 6.51 6.63
CA TYR A 57 5.35 7.47 5.65
C TYR A 57 4.23 8.34 5.09
N THR A 58 4.59 9.57 4.74
CA THR A 58 3.83 10.39 3.80
C THR A 58 4.72 10.74 2.60
N ALA A 59 4.15 11.37 1.59
CA ALA A 59 4.84 11.69 0.35
C ALA A 59 4.37 13.01 -0.25
N ASP A 60 5.32 13.76 -0.81
CA ASP A 60 5.06 15.06 -1.43
C ASP A 60 4.55 14.92 -2.87
N HIS A 61 4.92 13.84 -3.55
CA HIS A 61 4.62 13.63 -4.96
C HIS A 61 3.83 12.36 -5.19
N TRP A 62 2.62 12.55 -5.72
CA TRP A 62 1.67 11.49 -6.04
C TRP A 62 1.33 11.53 -7.52
N ARG A 63 1.39 10.38 -8.18
CA ARG A 63 1.00 10.23 -9.57
C ARG A 63 0.08 9.04 -9.75
N TYR A 64 -1.12 9.29 -10.25
CA TYR A 64 -2.01 8.21 -10.67
C TYR A 64 -1.41 7.47 -11.88
N LEU A 65 -1.30 6.14 -11.77
CA LEU A 65 -0.76 5.28 -12.83
C LEU A 65 -1.87 4.62 -13.64
N GLY A 66 -3.04 4.39 -13.05
CA GLY A 66 -4.18 3.78 -13.72
C GLY A 66 -5.06 2.96 -12.78
N SER A 67 -6.05 2.28 -13.34
CA SER A 67 -6.89 1.31 -12.63
C SER A 67 -7.11 0.04 -13.46
N GLY A 68 -7.38 -1.06 -12.77
CA GLY A 68 -7.72 -2.34 -13.37
C GLY A 68 -8.74 -3.09 -12.52
N ALA A 69 -9.44 -4.04 -13.13
CA ALA A 69 -10.20 -5.03 -12.37
C ALA A 69 -9.22 -5.99 -11.68
N SER A 70 -9.47 -6.34 -10.42
CA SER A 70 -8.60 -7.28 -9.68
C SER A 70 -8.74 -8.70 -10.22
N SER A 71 -9.96 -9.12 -10.54
CA SER A 71 -10.24 -10.37 -11.27
C SER A 71 -11.58 -10.27 -12.01
N ALA A 72 -11.53 -9.93 -13.30
CA ALA A 72 -12.72 -9.64 -14.12
C ALA A 72 -13.70 -10.82 -14.28
N GLY A 73 -13.26 -12.06 -14.00
CA GLY A 73 -14.11 -13.25 -14.01
C GLY A 73 -14.75 -13.59 -12.66
N LEU A 74 -14.39 -12.89 -11.58
CA LEU A 74 -14.76 -13.23 -10.21
C LEU A 74 -15.42 -12.08 -9.44
N THR A 75 -14.89 -10.86 -9.57
CA THR A 75 -15.32 -9.70 -8.78
C THR A 75 -15.42 -8.45 -9.67
N ASN A 76 -16.30 -7.53 -9.29
CA ASN A 76 -16.38 -6.19 -9.89
C ASN A 76 -15.42 -5.19 -9.23
N GLU A 77 -14.63 -5.63 -8.25
CA GLU A 77 -13.61 -4.82 -7.59
C GLU A 77 -12.63 -4.21 -8.59
N ARG A 78 -12.27 -2.94 -8.34
CA ARG A 78 -11.29 -2.18 -9.11
C ARG A 78 -10.20 -1.66 -8.21
N THR A 79 -8.95 -1.88 -8.60
CA THR A 79 -7.79 -1.32 -7.92
C THR A 79 -7.32 -0.07 -8.63
N HIS A 80 -7.05 1.00 -7.88
CA HIS A 80 -6.46 2.24 -8.37
C HIS A 80 -5.01 2.34 -7.91
N LEU A 81 -4.07 2.40 -8.87
CA LEU A 81 -2.65 2.41 -8.57
C LEU A 81 -2.07 3.82 -8.64
N PHE A 82 -1.37 4.21 -7.58
CA PHE A 82 -0.63 5.46 -7.46
C PHE A 82 0.85 5.16 -7.26
N LEU A 83 1.71 6.04 -7.77
CA LEU A 83 3.11 6.15 -7.42
C LEU A 83 3.29 7.28 -6.41
N ALA A 84 3.81 6.97 -5.23
CA ALA A 84 4.21 7.93 -4.21
C ALA A 84 5.74 8.02 -4.18
N THR A 85 6.28 9.24 -4.23
CA THR A 85 7.72 9.53 -4.22
C THR A 85 8.02 10.74 -3.35
N SER A 86 9.30 10.99 -3.05
CA SER A 86 9.70 11.98 -2.04
C SER A 86 9.07 11.67 -0.69
N LEU A 87 9.22 10.41 -0.30
CA LEU A 87 8.71 9.87 0.94
C LEU A 87 9.48 10.42 2.14
N HIS A 88 8.77 10.71 3.22
CA HIS A 88 9.37 11.01 4.51
C HIS A 88 8.56 10.37 5.64
N ARG A 89 9.28 9.81 6.61
CA ARG A 89 8.67 9.10 7.73
C ARG A 89 8.21 10.09 8.78
N VAL A 90 6.94 9.99 9.18
CA VAL A 90 6.31 10.89 10.16
C VAL A 90 5.67 10.14 11.32
N GLY A 91 5.59 8.81 11.25
CA GLY A 91 5.03 7.96 12.29
C GLY A 91 5.60 6.55 12.30
N PRO A 92 5.17 5.71 13.25
CA PRO A 92 5.62 4.33 13.36
C PRO A 92 5.10 3.41 12.24
N GLY A 93 3.92 3.69 11.68
CA GLY A 93 3.20 2.75 10.82
C GLY A 93 2.72 1.53 11.60
N GLY A 94 2.40 0.45 10.87
CA GLY A 94 2.02 -0.85 11.43
C GLY A 94 0.54 -1.21 11.31
N GLY A 95 -0.26 -0.37 10.65
CA GLY A 95 -1.71 -0.54 10.52
C GLY A 95 -2.47 0.08 11.69
N ASP A 96 -3.76 -0.24 11.80
CA ASP A 96 -4.65 0.25 12.85
C ASP A 96 -4.91 -0.80 13.97
N ALA A 97 -5.97 -0.62 14.76
CA ALA A 97 -6.32 -1.56 15.84
C ALA A 97 -6.76 -2.95 15.36
N SER A 98 -7.12 -3.08 14.08
CA SER A 98 -7.56 -4.32 13.45
C SER A 98 -6.47 -5.01 12.63
N GLU A 99 -5.36 -4.33 12.40
CA GLU A 99 -4.27 -4.81 11.55
C GLU A 99 -2.98 -4.99 12.34
N THR A 100 -2.09 -5.82 11.80
CA THR A 100 -0.72 -5.94 12.30
C THR A 100 0.19 -6.10 11.11
N ILE A 101 0.84 -4.99 10.74
CA ILE A 101 1.58 -4.89 9.48
C ILE A 101 3.08 -4.79 9.77
N THR A 102 3.85 -5.59 9.03
CA THR A 102 5.31 -5.44 8.96
C THR A 102 5.66 -4.69 7.69
N VAL A 103 6.43 -3.61 7.82
CA VAL A 103 6.91 -2.81 6.69
C VAL A 103 8.30 -3.30 6.28
N HIS A 104 8.49 -3.57 5.00
CA HIS A 104 9.77 -3.96 4.42
C HIS A 104 10.27 -2.87 3.47
N HIS A 105 11.52 -2.45 3.69
CA HIS A 105 12.26 -1.57 2.79
C HIS A 105 13.11 -2.44 1.87
N VAL A 106 12.76 -2.48 0.59
CA VAL A 106 13.42 -3.34 -0.38
C VAL A 106 14.07 -2.48 -1.47
N PRO A 107 15.39 -2.58 -1.69
CA PRO A 107 16.03 -1.84 -2.78
C PRO A 107 15.33 -2.12 -4.12
N LEU A 108 14.90 -1.06 -4.80
CA LEU A 108 14.05 -1.14 -5.99
C LEU A 108 14.70 -1.98 -7.09
N ASP A 109 16.03 -1.87 -7.22
CA ASP A 109 16.82 -2.57 -8.23
C ASP A 109 16.97 -4.09 -7.93
N HIS A 110 16.61 -4.53 -6.73
CA HIS A 110 16.71 -5.93 -6.26
C HIS A 110 15.37 -6.52 -5.81
N VAL A 111 14.25 -5.82 -6.02
CA VAL A 111 12.96 -6.24 -5.48
C VAL A 111 12.53 -7.62 -5.98
N ALA A 112 12.79 -7.94 -7.25
CA ALA A 112 12.43 -9.24 -7.83
C ALA A 112 13.22 -10.38 -7.20
N ASP A 113 14.54 -10.21 -7.03
CA ASP A 113 15.41 -11.21 -6.42
C ASP A 113 15.06 -11.41 -4.94
N TRP A 114 14.76 -10.32 -4.23
CA TRP A 114 14.37 -10.36 -2.83
C TRP A 114 13.05 -11.11 -2.62
N ILE A 115 12.05 -10.88 -3.47
CA ILE A 115 10.76 -11.59 -3.41
C ILE A 115 10.95 -13.09 -3.63
N GLN A 116 11.84 -13.51 -4.54
CA GLN A 116 12.07 -14.92 -4.84
C GLN A 116 12.77 -15.70 -3.71
N GLN A 117 13.38 -15.02 -2.75
CA GLN A 117 14.14 -15.66 -1.66
C GLN A 117 13.31 -15.88 -0.38
N ARG A 118 12.02 -15.51 -0.40
CA ARG A 118 11.08 -15.70 0.71
C ARG A 118 10.17 -16.90 0.45
#